data_AF-A0A2S9XK60-F1
#
_entry.id   AF-A0A2S9XK60-F1
#
_cell.length_a   1.000
_cell.length_b   1.000
_cell.length_c   1.000
_cell.angle_alpha   90.00
_cell.angle_beta   90.00
_cell.angle_gamma   90.00
#
_symmetry.space_group_name_H-M   'P 1'
#
loop_
_entity.id
_entity.type
_entity.pdbx_description
1 polymer ?
#
loop_
_entity_poly.entity_id
_entity_poly.type
_entity_poly.pdbx_seq_one_letter_code
_entity_poly.pdbx_strand_id
1 'polypeptide(L)'
;MTWVYLVLAAIAALGLLQTMRGEIRSRRYLASSPEESPLQLSHLSTRLQALARDTRALRLSLEGPLRDGRHLDASVSIRDFDETQQILSDAAREIGDWIHELERLGPNDRAYLHDVGAQSEAIRALFEAEGWSLERKRKPGQPPLHKQLERLVRELTLFEERLQTPPSPYR
;
A
#
# COMPACT_ATOMS: atom_id res chain seq x y z
N MET A 1 12.71 -34.64 20.08
CA MET A 1 13.27 -33.36 20.60
C MET A 1 14.02 -32.52 19.55
N THR A 2 14.15 -32.94 18.29
CA THR A 2 14.84 -32.18 17.23
C THR A 2 13.95 -31.20 16.46
N TRP A 3 12.62 -31.42 16.43
CA TRP A 3 11.67 -30.57 15.72
C TRP A 3 11.53 -29.15 16.29
N VAL A 4 11.75 -28.96 17.59
CA VAL A 4 11.66 -27.64 18.24
C VAL A 4 12.75 -26.70 17.73
N TYR A 5 13.95 -27.22 17.44
CA TYR A 5 15.05 -26.43 16.89
C TYR A 5 14.82 -25.99 15.45
N LEU A 6 14.11 -26.80 14.64
CA LEU A 6 13.75 -26.43 13.26
C LEU A 6 12.71 -25.30 13.23
N VAL A 7 11.73 -25.33 14.14
CA VAL A 7 10.71 -24.27 14.24
C VAL A 7 11.35 -22.96 14.72
N LEU A 8 12.26 -23.01 15.70
CA LEU A 8 13.00 -21.83 16.17
C LEU A 8 13.92 -21.24 15.08
N ALA A 9 14.59 -22.09 14.30
CA ALA A 9 15.41 -21.63 13.17
C ALA A 9 14.56 -20.99 12.06
N ALA A 10 13.35 -21.52 11.79
CA ALA A 10 12.43 -20.94 10.81
C ALA A 10 11.91 -19.57 11.26
N ILE A 11 11.61 -19.39 12.55
CA ILE A 11 11.17 -18.10 13.11
C ILE A 11 12.31 -17.08 13.08
N ALA A 12 13.54 -17.48 13.39
CA ALA A 12 14.71 -16.60 13.30
C ALA A 12 15.04 -16.20 11.84
N ALA A 13 14.91 -17.12 10.88
CA ALA A 13 15.06 -16.84 9.46
C ALA A 13 13.95 -15.91 8.93
N LEU A 14 12.72 -16.05 9.42
CA LEU A 14 11.60 -15.14 9.12
C LEU A 14 11.85 -13.73 9.68
N GLY A 15 12.37 -13.62 10.90
CA GLY A 15 12.74 -12.33 11.50
C GLY A 15 13.87 -11.61 10.73
N LEU A 16 14.88 -12.36 10.27
CA LEU A 16 15.99 -11.84 9.46
C LEU A 16 15.56 -11.44 8.04
N LEU A 17 14.59 -12.15 7.45
CA LEU A 17 14.00 -11.78 6.16
C LEU A 17 13.13 -10.51 6.27
N GLN A 18 12.48 -10.27 7.40
CA GLN A 18 11.75 -9.01 7.63
C GLN A 18 12.71 -7.81 7.78
N THR A 19 13.85 -7.98 8.45
CA THR A 19 14.80 -6.88 8.66
C THR A 19 15.62 -6.56 7.40
N MET A 20 16.02 -7.56 6.61
CA MET A 20 16.76 -7.32 5.35
C MET A 20 15.91 -6.70 4.23
N ARG A 21 14.58 -6.84 4.27
CA ARG A 21 13.65 -6.13 3.36
C ARG A 21 13.58 -4.62 3.64
N GLY A 22 13.94 -4.17 4.85
CA GLY A 22 14.04 -2.76 5.20
C GLY A 22 15.26 -2.07 4.57
N GLU A 23 16.40 -2.75 4.51
CA GLU A 23 17.66 -2.14 4.05
C GLU A 23 17.76 -2.04 2.52
N ILE A 24 17.21 -3.01 1.78
CA ILE A 24 17.23 -2.99 0.30
C ILE A 24 16.25 -1.93 -0.24
N ARG A 25 15.16 -1.63 0.47
CA ARG A 25 14.24 -0.52 0.17
C ARG A 25 14.88 0.84 0.43
N SER A 26 15.57 1.02 1.56
CA SER A 26 16.20 2.30 1.96
C SER A 26 17.16 2.86 0.90
N ARG A 27 17.97 2.02 0.24
CA ARG A 27 18.89 2.47 -0.82
C ARG A 27 18.21 2.90 -2.12
N ARG A 28 17.01 2.40 -2.41
CA ARG A 28 16.27 2.74 -3.64
C ARG A 28 15.39 3.99 -3.46
N TYR A 29 14.97 4.30 -2.24
CA TYR A 29 14.19 5.51 -1.91
C TYR A 29 15.03 6.80 -1.90
N LEU A 30 16.33 6.73 -1.58
CA LEU A 30 17.18 7.93 -1.53
C LEU A 30 17.55 8.50 -2.91
N ALA A 31 17.33 7.76 -4.00
CA ALA A 31 17.73 8.16 -5.34
C ALA A 31 16.62 8.87 -6.15
N SER A 32 15.37 8.90 -5.67
CA SER A 32 14.22 9.25 -6.52
C SER A 32 13.03 9.92 -5.82
N SER A 33 13.21 10.48 -4.62
CA SER A 33 12.14 11.25 -3.98
C SER A 33 12.13 12.71 -4.49
N PRO A 34 11.04 13.18 -5.12
CA PRO A 34 10.72 14.61 -5.14
C PRO A 34 10.60 15.09 -3.68
N GLU A 35 10.76 16.39 -3.40
CA GLU A 35 10.66 16.97 -2.05
C GLU A 35 9.32 16.60 -1.36
N GLU A 36 9.29 15.47 -0.66
CA GLU A 36 8.10 15.01 0.08
C GLU A 36 8.09 15.65 1.46
N SER A 37 7.00 16.38 1.76
CA SER A 37 6.81 17.00 3.07
C SER A 37 6.61 15.94 4.17
N PRO A 38 7.14 16.17 5.39
CA PRO A 38 6.95 15.26 6.50
C PRO A 38 5.46 15.16 6.87
N LEU A 39 4.98 13.95 7.17
CA LEU A 39 3.61 13.71 7.60
C LEU A 39 3.33 14.44 8.93
N GLN A 40 2.31 15.28 8.96
CA GLN A 40 1.83 15.93 10.18
C GLN A 40 0.79 15.01 10.85
N LEU A 41 1.22 14.18 11.81
CA LEU A 41 0.37 13.14 12.42
C LEU A 41 0.29 13.23 13.94
N SER A 42 0.87 14.27 14.55
CA SER A 42 0.96 14.38 16.02
C SER A 42 -0.40 14.45 16.71
N HIS A 43 -1.45 14.85 15.99
CA HIS A 43 -2.83 14.90 16.46
C HIS A 43 -3.55 13.55 16.39
N LEU A 44 -2.98 12.55 15.73
CA LEU A 44 -3.57 11.23 15.55
C LEU A 44 -3.17 10.25 16.66
N SER A 45 -4.03 9.27 16.94
CA SER A 45 -3.69 8.12 17.77
C SER A 45 -2.54 7.33 17.13
N THR A 46 -1.73 6.61 17.93
CA THR A 46 -0.59 5.84 17.42
C THR A 46 -0.98 4.87 16.30
N ARG A 47 -2.19 4.30 16.37
CA ARG A 47 -2.73 3.41 15.32
C ARG A 47 -3.01 4.16 14.02
N LEU A 48 -3.67 5.31 14.09
CA LEU A 48 -3.93 6.14 12.92
C LEU A 48 -2.64 6.73 12.32
N GLN A 49 -1.63 7.01 13.15
CA GLN A 49 -0.32 7.41 12.66
C GLN A 49 0.36 6.28 11.89
N ALA A 50 0.28 5.04 12.39
CA ALA A 50 0.80 3.87 11.67
C ALA A 50 0.07 3.70 10.34
N LEU A 51 -1.27 3.76 10.37
CA LEU A 51 -2.10 3.67 9.17
C LEU A 51 -1.75 4.73 8.12
N ALA A 52 -1.54 5.99 8.52
CA ALA A 52 -1.13 7.05 7.59
C ALA A 52 0.24 6.76 6.95
N ARG A 53 1.19 6.22 7.71
CA ARG A 53 2.50 5.82 7.19
C ARG A 53 2.38 4.63 6.23
N ASP A 54 1.53 3.67 6.56
CA ASP A 54 1.26 2.50 5.71
C ASP A 54 0.58 2.93 4.40
N THR A 55 -0.40 3.85 4.46
CA THR A 55 -1.01 4.45 3.26
C THR A 55 0.04 5.13 2.38
N ARG A 56 0.96 5.91 2.96
CA ARG A 56 2.04 6.54 2.19
C ARG A 56 2.96 5.49 1.56
N ALA A 57 3.33 4.45 2.31
CA ALA A 57 4.18 3.37 1.80
C ALA A 57 3.52 2.64 0.62
N LEU A 58 2.21 2.37 0.71
CA LEU A 58 1.40 1.80 -0.38
C LEU A 58 1.35 2.72 -1.60
N ARG A 59 1.11 4.01 -1.39
CA ARG A 59 1.12 5.01 -2.48
C ARG A 59 2.45 4.97 -3.23
N LEU A 60 3.56 5.04 -2.49
CA LEU A 60 4.91 5.04 -3.05
C LEU A 60 5.27 3.72 -3.75
N SER A 61 4.83 2.58 -3.21
CA SER A 61 5.12 1.27 -3.82
C SER A 61 4.42 1.12 -5.18
N LEU A 62 3.24 1.73 -5.35
CA LEU A 62 2.47 1.73 -6.60
C LEU A 62 2.92 2.80 -7.60
N GLU A 63 3.52 3.90 -7.14
CA GLU A 63 4.04 4.96 -8.02
C GLU A 63 5.19 4.48 -8.92
N GLY A 64 6.04 3.56 -8.44
CA GLY A 64 7.10 2.96 -9.26
C GLY A 64 6.55 2.27 -10.51
N PRO A 65 5.70 1.24 -10.37
CA PRO A 65 5.00 0.61 -11.48
C PRO A 65 4.22 1.58 -12.37
N LEU A 66 3.62 2.62 -11.78
CA LEU A 66 2.85 3.63 -12.53
C LEU A 66 3.75 4.52 -13.41
N ARG A 67 4.92 4.95 -12.91
CA ARG A 67 5.92 5.70 -13.71
C ARG A 67 6.42 4.88 -14.89
N ASP A 68 6.54 3.58 -14.68
CA ASP A 68 6.88 2.62 -15.73
C ASP A 68 5.69 2.29 -16.65
N GLY A 69 4.58 3.02 -16.56
CA GLY A 69 3.26 2.70 -17.15
C GLY A 69 3.22 2.36 -18.64
N ARG A 70 4.24 2.72 -19.44
CA ARG A 70 4.39 2.22 -20.82
C ARG A 70 4.69 0.74 -20.89
N HIS A 71 5.34 0.17 -19.88
CA HIS A 71 5.69 -1.24 -19.77
C HIS A 71 4.59 -2.08 -19.13
N LEU A 72 3.60 -1.49 -18.45
CA LEU A 72 2.50 -2.25 -17.84
C LEU A 72 1.62 -2.93 -18.91
N ASP A 73 1.30 -2.19 -19.97
CA ASP A 73 0.39 -2.64 -21.03
C ASP A 73 1.11 -3.12 -22.30
N ALA A 74 2.44 -2.93 -22.40
CA ALA A 74 3.23 -3.37 -23.55
C ALA A 74 3.76 -4.81 -23.39
N SER A 75 4.07 -5.46 -24.51
CA SER A 75 4.82 -6.72 -24.54
C SER A 75 6.29 -6.46 -24.17
N VAL A 76 6.63 -6.71 -22.91
CA VAL A 76 8.00 -6.61 -22.39
C VAL A 76 8.64 -8.00 -22.35
N SER A 77 9.96 -8.07 -22.18
CA SER A 77 10.67 -9.32 -21.89
C SER A 77 10.00 -10.10 -20.75
N ILE A 78 10.03 -11.44 -20.82
CA ILE A 78 9.43 -12.34 -19.81
C ILE A 78 9.96 -12.02 -18.40
N ARG A 79 11.26 -11.68 -18.29
CA ARG A 79 11.85 -11.32 -17.00
C ARG A 79 11.24 -10.05 -16.39
N ASP A 80 11.12 -8.99 -17.19
CA ASP A 80 10.54 -7.72 -16.74
C ASP A 80 9.05 -7.87 -16.44
N PHE A 81 8.39 -8.83 -17.12
CA PHE A 81 7.03 -9.24 -16.82
C PHE A 81 6.90 -9.83 -15.43
N ASP A 82 7.72 -10.83 -15.10
CA ASP A 82 7.69 -11.50 -13.80
C ASP A 82 8.04 -10.55 -12.65
N GLU A 83 9.06 -9.70 -12.82
CA GLU A 83 9.46 -8.72 -11.80
C GLU A 83 8.33 -7.72 -11.51
N THR A 84 7.65 -7.21 -12.55
CA THR A 84 6.53 -6.28 -12.39
C THR A 84 5.32 -6.97 -11.79
N GLN A 85 4.98 -8.18 -12.23
CA GLN A 85 3.85 -8.94 -11.69
C GLN A 85 4.08 -9.30 -10.22
N GLN A 86 5.31 -9.60 -9.82
CA GLN A 86 5.67 -9.81 -8.42
C GLN A 86 5.43 -8.56 -7.58
N ILE A 87 5.87 -7.38 -8.05
CA ILE A 87 5.63 -6.10 -7.36
C ILE A 87 4.13 -5.84 -7.18
N LEU A 88 3.33 -6.07 -8.23
CA LEU A 88 1.87 -5.87 -8.17
C LEU A 88 1.19 -6.86 -7.23
N SER A 89 1.65 -8.11 -7.19
CA SER A 89 1.17 -9.14 -6.25
C SER A 89 1.48 -8.76 -4.79
N ASP A 90 2.70 -8.30 -4.53
CA ASP A 90 3.11 -7.83 -3.22
C ASP A 90 2.28 -6.61 -2.80
N ALA A 91 2.06 -5.65 -3.70
CA ALA A 91 1.23 -4.48 -3.43
C ALA A 91 -0.24 -4.85 -3.18
N ALA A 92 -0.81 -5.77 -3.96
CA ALA A 92 -2.16 -6.30 -3.76
C ALA A 92 -2.32 -6.91 -2.35
N ARG A 93 -1.32 -7.68 -1.91
CA ARG A 93 -1.29 -8.22 -0.55
C ARG A 93 -1.20 -7.12 0.50
N GLU A 94 -0.28 -6.17 0.35
CA GLU A 94 -0.11 -5.06 1.30
C GLU A 94 -1.40 -4.22 1.41
N ILE A 95 -2.14 -4.03 0.32
CA ILE A 95 -3.46 -3.36 0.33
C ILE A 95 -4.50 -4.19 1.09
N GLY A 96 -4.53 -5.50 0.88
CA GLY A 96 -5.42 -6.41 1.61
C GLY A 96 -5.17 -6.37 3.12
N ASP A 97 -3.90 -6.40 3.52
CA ASP A 97 -3.48 -6.29 4.92
C ASP A 97 -3.89 -4.91 5.49
N TRP A 98 -3.72 -3.83 4.74
CA TRP A 98 -4.14 -2.48 5.12
C TRP A 98 -5.66 -2.33 5.30
N ILE A 99 -6.47 -2.90 4.38
CA ILE A 99 -7.93 -2.94 4.52
C ILE A 99 -8.31 -3.72 5.79
N HIS A 100 -7.63 -4.82 6.08
CA HIS A 100 -7.90 -5.60 7.27
C HIS A 100 -7.56 -4.85 8.57
N GLU A 101 -6.46 -4.08 8.59
CA GLU A 101 -6.10 -3.24 9.74
C GLU A 101 -7.14 -2.12 9.98
N LEU A 102 -7.68 -1.52 8.91
CA LEU A 102 -8.80 -0.60 8.99
C LEU A 102 -10.04 -1.22 9.64
N GLU A 103 -10.41 -2.43 9.22
CA GLU A 103 -11.53 -3.18 9.80
C GLU A 103 -11.32 -3.55 11.28
N ARG A 104 -10.09 -3.48 11.78
CA ARG A 104 -9.72 -3.76 13.18
C ARG A 104 -9.56 -2.51 14.04
N LEU A 105 -9.74 -1.33 13.46
CA LEU A 105 -9.74 -0.08 14.21
C LEU A 105 -10.85 -0.08 15.26
N GLY A 106 -10.56 0.55 16.41
CA GLY A 106 -11.54 0.75 17.46
C GLY A 106 -12.61 1.76 17.06
N PRO A 107 -13.73 1.86 17.81
CA PRO A 107 -14.83 2.76 17.48
C PRO A 107 -14.40 4.23 17.42
N ASN A 108 -13.49 4.66 18.30
CA ASN A 108 -12.99 6.04 18.33
C ASN A 108 -12.18 6.40 17.07
N ASP A 109 -11.27 5.51 16.64
CA ASP A 109 -10.47 5.74 15.44
C ASP A 109 -11.36 5.73 14.18
N ARG A 110 -12.39 4.89 14.14
CA ARG A 110 -13.37 4.88 13.02
C ARG A 110 -14.21 6.14 12.98
N ALA A 111 -14.69 6.62 14.14
CA ALA A 111 -15.41 7.87 14.23
C ALA A 111 -14.54 9.03 13.73
N TYR A 112 -13.27 9.07 14.15
CA TYR A 112 -12.31 10.04 13.66
C TYR A 112 -12.16 9.99 12.13
N LEU A 113 -11.94 8.80 11.56
CA LEU A 113 -11.84 8.62 10.10
C LEU A 113 -13.09 9.12 9.37
N HIS A 114 -14.26 8.86 9.93
CA HIS A 114 -15.53 9.36 9.39
C HIS A 114 -15.59 10.90 9.44
N ASP A 115 -15.19 11.52 10.55
CA ASP A 115 -15.24 12.97 10.75
C ASP A 115 -14.32 13.74 9.80
N VAL A 116 -13.11 13.21 9.54
CA VAL A 116 -12.17 13.78 8.56
C VAL A 116 -12.46 13.33 7.12
N GLY A 117 -13.47 12.46 6.91
CA GLY A 117 -13.84 11.91 5.61
C GLY A 117 -12.81 10.94 5.01
N ALA A 118 -11.88 10.41 5.80
CA ALA A 118 -10.88 9.42 5.38
C ALA A 118 -11.51 8.02 5.35
N GLN A 119 -12.38 7.81 4.37
CA GLN A 119 -13.11 6.57 4.13
C GLN A 119 -12.33 5.66 3.17
N SER A 120 -12.32 4.35 3.46
CA SER A 120 -11.57 3.34 2.70
C SER A 120 -12.39 2.68 1.59
N GLU A 121 -13.69 2.98 1.55
CA GLU A 121 -14.69 2.33 0.72
C GLU A 121 -14.37 2.47 -0.77
N ALA A 122 -13.85 3.63 -1.20
CA ALA A 122 -13.41 3.84 -2.57
C ALA A 122 -12.24 2.92 -2.95
N ILE A 123 -11.25 2.80 -2.06
CA ILE A 123 -10.07 1.93 -2.25
C ILE A 123 -10.50 0.46 -2.28
N ARG A 124 -11.37 0.06 -1.34
CA ARG A 124 -11.94 -1.29 -1.28
C ARG A 124 -12.71 -1.62 -2.55
N ALA A 125 -13.58 -0.73 -3.02
CA ALA A 125 -14.38 -0.95 -4.22
C ALA A 125 -13.51 -1.08 -5.48
N LEU A 126 -12.46 -0.27 -5.61
CA LEU A 126 -11.48 -0.39 -6.69
C LEU A 126 -10.78 -1.75 -6.65
N PHE A 127 -10.39 -2.22 -5.48
CA PHE A 127 -9.67 -3.48 -5.33
C PHE A 127 -10.59 -4.70 -5.49
N GLU A 128 -11.84 -4.61 -5.04
CA GLU A 128 -12.87 -5.63 -5.25
C GLU A 128 -13.24 -5.77 -6.73
N ALA A 129 -13.30 -4.67 -7.48
CA ALA A 129 -13.50 -4.70 -8.93
C ALA A 129 -12.35 -5.39 -9.69
N GLU A 130 -11.16 -5.41 -9.11
CA GLU A 130 -9.99 -6.15 -9.60
C GLU A 130 -9.94 -7.60 -9.08
N GLY A 131 -10.92 -8.03 -8.29
CA GLY A 131 -10.95 -9.38 -7.72
C GLY A 131 -9.87 -9.61 -6.67
N TRP A 132 -9.47 -8.56 -5.94
CA TRP A 132 -8.45 -8.60 -4.89
C TRP A 132 -7.05 -8.94 -5.41
N SER A 133 -6.78 -8.72 -6.70
CA SER A 133 -5.51 -9.01 -7.36
C SER A 133 -5.18 -7.95 -8.40
N LEU A 134 -3.91 -7.51 -8.46
CA LEU A 134 -3.43 -6.59 -9.49
C LEU A 134 -2.71 -7.40 -10.57
N GLU A 135 -3.42 -7.72 -11.64
CA GLU A 135 -2.89 -8.50 -12.76
C GLU A 135 -2.61 -7.64 -13.99
N ARG A 136 -1.42 -7.82 -14.57
CA ARG A 136 -1.09 -7.24 -15.88
C ARG A 136 -1.96 -7.80 -17.00
N LYS A 137 -2.33 -9.08 -16.91
CA LYS A 137 -3.18 -9.72 -17.91
C LYS A 137 -4.63 -9.30 -17.70
N ARG A 138 -5.14 -8.42 -18.56
CA ARG A 138 -6.51 -7.91 -18.48
C ARG A 138 -7.50 -8.86 -19.15
N LYS A 139 -8.68 -9.00 -18.55
CA LYS A 139 -9.84 -9.63 -19.20
C LYS A 139 -10.41 -8.67 -20.26
N PRO A 140 -11.04 -9.19 -21.34
CA PRO A 140 -11.71 -8.34 -22.32
C PRO A 140 -12.73 -7.40 -21.65
N GLY A 141 -12.67 -6.11 -21.97
CA GLY A 141 -13.57 -5.09 -21.42
C GLY A 141 -13.13 -4.45 -20.10
N GLN A 142 -12.05 -4.93 -19.47
CA GLN A 142 -11.48 -4.25 -18.30
C GLN A 142 -10.69 -2.99 -18.72
N PRO A 143 -10.69 -1.93 -17.89
CA PRO A 143 -9.84 -0.77 -18.13
C PRO A 143 -8.35 -1.18 -18.06
N PRO A 144 -7.46 -0.44 -18.75
CA PRO A 144 -6.02 -0.65 -18.67
C PRO A 144 -5.51 -0.61 -17.22
N LEU A 145 -4.50 -1.43 -16.90
CA LEU A 145 -3.99 -1.53 -15.54
C LEU A 145 -3.45 -0.18 -15.05
N HIS A 146 -2.73 0.56 -15.90
CA HIS A 146 -2.20 1.87 -15.52
C HIS A 146 -3.29 2.84 -15.05
N LYS A 147 -4.49 2.83 -15.67
CA LYS A 147 -5.61 3.67 -15.25
C LYS A 147 -6.18 3.28 -13.90
N GLN A 148 -6.14 2.00 -13.58
CA GLN A 148 -6.61 1.51 -12.29
C GLN A 148 -5.61 1.83 -11.19
N LEU A 149 -4.32 1.65 -11.45
CA LEU A 149 -3.27 2.07 -10.53
C LEU A 149 -3.29 3.59 -10.29
N GLU A 150 -3.51 4.39 -11.33
CA GLU A 150 -3.65 5.84 -11.23
C GLU A 150 -4.82 6.24 -10.31
N ARG A 151 -5.96 5.55 -10.41
CA ARG A 151 -7.12 5.77 -9.52
C ARG A 151 -6.81 5.34 -8.09
N LEU A 152 -6.19 4.19 -7.91
CA LEU A 152 -5.83 3.66 -6.60
C LEU A 152 -4.85 4.57 -5.86
N VAL A 153 -3.78 5.02 -6.54
CA VAL A 153 -2.81 5.99 -6.02
C VAL A 153 -3.49 7.30 -5.64
N ARG A 154 -4.44 7.78 -6.45
CA ARG A 154 -5.22 8.99 -6.15
C ARG A 154 -6.05 8.82 -4.88
N GLU A 155 -6.77 7.72 -4.72
CA GLU A 155 -7.58 7.48 -3.52
C GLU A 155 -6.71 7.34 -2.26
N LEU A 156 -5.56 6.65 -2.35
CA LEU A 156 -4.58 6.57 -1.26
C LEU A 156 -4.04 7.95 -0.89
N THR A 157 -3.79 8.81 -1.87
CA THR A 157 -3.35 10.19 -1.66
C THR A 157 -4.41 11.00 -0.91
N LEU A 158 -5.66 10.93 -1.36
CA LEU A 158 -6.78 11.62 -0.70
C LEU A 158 -6.97 11.13 0.74
N PHE A 159 -6.82 9.83 0.98
CA PHE A 159 -6.89 9.26 2.32
C PHE A 159 -5.76 9.80 3.22
N GLU A 160 -4.53 9.83 2.72
CA GLU A 160 -3.34 10.37 3.40
C GLU A 160 -3.51 11.86 3.75
N GLU A 161 -4.02 12.67 2.81
CA GLU A 161 -4.25 14.11 2.99
C GLU A 161 -5.33 14.38 4.05
N ARG A 162 -6.42 13.61 4.03
CA ARG A 162 -7.50 13.75 5.01
C ARG A 162 -7.04 13.41 6.42
N LEU A 163 -6.19 12.39 6.58
CA LEU A 163 -5.60 12.05 7.88
C LEU A 163 -4.66 13.13 8.43
N GLN A 164 -3.98 13.85 7.55
CA GLN A 164 -3.11 14.97 7.94
C GLN A 164 -3.89 16.22 8.32
N THR A 165 -5.15 16.34 7.92
CA THR A 165 -5.98 17.51 8.22
C THR A 165 -6.64 17.32 9.59
N PRO A 166 -6.33 18.16 10.60
CA PRO A 166 -7.02 18.08 11.88
C PRO A 166 -8.52 18.39 11.70
N PRO A 167 -9.41 17.73 12.48
CA PRO A 167 -10.84 17.98 12.39
C PRO A 167 -11.15 19.45 12.69
N SER A 168 -12.02 20.05 11.88
CA SER A 168 -12.45 21.43 12.08
C SER A 168 -13.19 21.55 13.42
N PRO A 169 -12.83 22.50 14.30
CA PRO A 169 -13.46 22.65 15.61
C PRO A 169 -14.92 23.15 15.55
N TYR A 170 -15.46 23.43 14.36
CA TYR A 170 -16.80 23.99 14.15
C TYR A 170 -17.79 23.02 13.46
N ARG A 171 -17.59 21.70 13.58
CA ARG A 171 -18.55 20.69 13.09
C ARG A 171 -19.29 20.01 14.22
#